data_AF-S8FLC9-F1
#
_entry.id   AF-S8FLC9-F1
#
_cell.length_a   1.000
_cell.length_b   1.000
_cell.length_c   1.000
_cell.angle_alpha   90.00
_cell.angle_beta   90.00
_cell.angle_gamma   90.00
#
_symmetry.space_group_name_H-M   'P 1'
#
loop_
_entity.id
_entity.type
_entity.pdbx_description
1 polymer ?
#
loop_
_entity_poly.entity_id
_entity_poly.type
_entity_poly.pdbx_seq_one_letter_code
_entity_poly.pdbx_strand_id
1 'polypeptide(L)'
;MLNLGDWQYELGVQIVDVCVSTRERNGGLIEMGELVRLVSKLRGVKGGVITEDDVVRSIKTLKPLGAGYEVLDVGAGKKMVRSVPKQLDADQAVVLAIAQEEGGRVSEAALMQRRGWTRERAHAALGNMLLRDGLCWMDEQDDEHGVAYWVPSAMRWD
;
A
#
# COMPACT_ATOMS: atom_id res chain seq x y z
N MET A 1 19.96 26.31 -16.87
CA MET A 1 19.98 24.97 -16.26
C MET A 1 18.59 24.70 -15.76
N LEU A 2 17.99 23.57 -16.12
CA LEU A 2 16.63 23.26 -15.68
C LEU A 2 16.67 22.84 -14.20
N ASN A 3 15.85 23.49 -13.35
CA ASN A 3 15.65 23.20 -11.92
C ASN A 3 14.97 21.84 -11.67
N LEU A 4 15.23 20.85 -12.53
CA LEU A 4 14.63 19.52 -12.49
C LEU A 4 15.03 18.77 -11.21
N GLY A 5 16.26 19.00 -10.71
CA GLY A 5 16.71 18.46 -9.42
C GLY A 5 15.85 18.97 -8.26
N ASP A 6 15.67 20.29 -8.17
CA ASP A 6 14.89 20.92 -7.09
C ASP A 6 13.44 20.42 -7.08
N TRP A 7 12.81 20.32 -8.25
CA TRP A 7 11.45 19.79 -8.37
C TRP A 7 11.36 18.32 -7.90
N GLN A 8 12.33 17.48 -8.26
CA GLN A 8 12.34 16.08 -7.85
C GLN A 8 12.49 15.92 -6.33
N TYR A 9 13.30 16.77 -5.69
CA TYR A 9 13.46 16.81 -4.23
C TYR A 9 12.20 17.31 -3.53
N GLU A 10 11.58 18.38 -4.02
CA GLU A 10 10.31 18.89 -3.49
C GLU A 10 9.21 17.82 -3.56
N LEU A 11 9.10 17.12 -4.70
CA LEU A 11 8.15 16.02 -4.86
C LEU A 11 8.47 14.89 -3.87
N GLY A 12 9.75 14.59 -3.63
CA GLY A 12 10.19 13.62 -2.62
C GLY A 12 9.69 13.97 -1.22
N VAL A 13 9.81 15.25 -0.81
CA VAL A 13 9.32 15.72 0.51
C VAL A 13 7.80 15.54 0.64
N GLN A 14 7.04 15.81 -0.43
CA GLN A 14 5.59 15.64 -0.43
C GLN A 14 5.15 14.17 -0.40
N ILE A 15 5.89 13.29 -1.09
CA ILE A 15 5.69 11.84 -0.99
C ILE A 15 5.90 11.38 0.46
N VAL A 16 6.95 11.88 1.13
CA VAL A 16 7.19 11.60 2.56
C VAL A 16 6.01 12.06 3.41
N ASP A 17 5.51 13.27 3.20
CA ASP A 17 4.38 13.83 3.96
C ASP A 17 3.10 12.99 3.80
N VAL A 18 2.76 12.58 2.57
CA VAL A 18 1.62 11.69 2.30
C VAL A 18 1.83 10.32 2.96
N CYS A 19 3.03 9.75 2.84
CA CYS A 19 3.35 8.46 3.45
C CYS A 19 3.27 8.48 4.99
N VAL A 20 3.71 9.58 5.62
CA VAL A 20 3.63 9.75 7.08
C VAL A 20 2.18 9.96 7.52
N SER A 21 1.44 10.84 6.86
CA SER A 21 0.05 11.19 7.22
C SER A 21 -0.94 10.04 7.01
N THR A 22 -0.65 9.11 6.10
CA THR A 22 -1.51 7.94 5.84
C THR A 22 -1.10 6.69 6.61
N ARG A 23 0.09 6.69 7.26
CA ARG A 23 0.69 5.51 7.89
C ARG A 23 -0.19 4.84 8.93
N GLU A 24 -0.85 5.61 9.78
CA GLU A 24 -1.74 5.08 10.83
C GLU A 24 -2.91 4.28 10.23
N ARG A 25 -3.30 4.62 9.00
CA ARG A 25 -4.40 3.99 8.30
C ARG A 25 -3.97 2.74 7.54
N ASN A 26 -2.85 2.81 6.83
CA ASN A 26 -2.47 1.79 5.83
C ASN A 26 -1.20 0.98 6.20
N GLY A 27 -0.64 1.19 7.39
CA GLY A 27 0.55 0.48 7.87
C GLY A 27 1.85 0.87 7.17
N GLY A 28 1.84 1.93 6.35
CA GLY A 28 2.99 2.37 5.56
C GLY A 28 3.11 1.68 4.20
N LEU A 29 2.00 1.20 3.65
CA LEU A 29 1.89 0.72 2.28
C LEU A 29 0.79 1.49 1.56
N ILE A 30 1.09 2.07 0.39
CA ILE A 30 0.13 2.85 -0.38
C ILE A 30 0.20 2.48 -1.85
N GLU A 31 -0.96 2.39 -2.52
CA GLU A 31 -1.02 2.15 -3.96
C GLU A 31 -0.49 3.36 -4.74
N MET A 32 0.19 3.12 -5.87
CA MET A 32 0.86 4.17 -6.64
C MET A 32 -0.13 5.24 -7.16
N GLY A 33 -1.26 4.83 -7.73
CA GLY A 33 -2.31 5.74 -8.17
C GLY A 33 -2.88 6.58 -7.03
N GLU A 34 -3.12 5.98 -5.87
CA GLU A 34 -3.56 6.72 -4.68
C GLU A 34 -2.51 7.73 -4.20
N LEU A 35 -1.23 7.36 -4.18
CA LEU A 35 -0.15 8.27 -3.83
C LEU A 35 -0.07 9.45 -4.82
N VAL A 36 -0.15 9.19 -6.12
CA VAL A 36 -0.18 10.23 -7.16
C VAL A 36 -1.38 11.17 -6.95
N ARG A 37 -2.55 10.62 -6.62
CA ARG A 37 -3.76 11.40 -6.34
C ARG A 37 -3.58 12.32 -5.14
N LEU A 38 -3.08 11.79 -4.02
CA LEU A 38 -2.90 12.54 -2.78
C LEU A 38 -1.82 13.63 -2.92
N VAL A 39 -0.70 13.33 -3.57
CA VAL A 39 0.36 14.32 -3.81
C VAL A 39 -0.11 15.40 -4.79
N SER A 40 -0.87 15.04 -5.83
CA SER A 40 -1.47 16.02 -6.75
C SER A 40 -2.42 16.96 -6.03
N LYS A 41 -3.25 16.42 -5.12
CA LYS A 41 -4.14 17.20 -4.26
C LYS A 41 -3.35 18.13 -3.33
N LEU A 42 -2.28 17.64 -2.71
CA LEU A 42 -1.40 18.44 -1.83
C LEU A 42 -0.75 19.61 -2.59
N ARG A 43 -0.34 19.40 -3.85
CA ARG A 43 0.21 20.45 -4.73
C ARG A 43 -0.85 21.39 -5.32
N GLY A 44 -2.15 21.09 -5.18
CA GLY A 44 -3.22 21.85 -5.83
C GLY A 44 -3.18 21.78 -7.36
N VAL A 45 -2.59 20.72 -7.93
CA VAL A 45 -2.49 20.52 -9.38
C VAL A 45 -3.57 19.54 -9.87
N LYS A 46 -4.02 19.73 -11.11
CA LYS A 46 -4.94 18.78 -11.76
C LYS A 46 -4.23 17.47 -12.08
N GLY A 47 -5.01 16.41 -12.28
CA GLY A 47 -4.50 15.10 -12.69
C GLY A 47 -3.68 15.17 -13.99
N GLY A 48 -2.61 14.37 -14.05
CA GLY A 48 -1.71 14.27 -15.21
C GLY A 48 -0.46 15.15 -15.14
N VAL A 49 -0.33 16.04 -14.16
CA VAL A 49 0.91 16.83 -13.93
C VAL A 49 2.00 15.99 -13.26
N ILE A 50 1.60 15.10 -12.34
CA ILE A 50 2.50 14.18 -11.65
C ILE A 50 2.25 12.79 -12.21
N THR A 51 3.30 12.14 -12.69
CA THR A 51 3.24 10.77 -13.24
C THR A 51 3.80 9.75 -12.25
N GLU A 52 3.48 8.46 -12.45
CA GLU A 52 4.12 7.38 -11.68
C GLU A 52 5.66 7.43 -11.80
N ASP A 53 6.16 7.75 -12.99
CA ASP A 53 7.60 7.85 -13.25
C ASP A 53 8.25 8.98 -12.43
N ASP A 54 7.55 10.08 -12.22
CA ASP A 54 8.02 11.16 -11.34
C ASP A 54 8.13 10.69 -9.90
N VAL A 55 7.13 9.95 -9.41
CA VAL A 55 7.13 9.35 -8.07
C VAL A 55 8.27 8.34 -7.93
N VAL A 56 8.47 7.45 -8.90
CA VAL A 56 9.57 6.48 -8.90
C VAL A 56 10.92 7.18 -8.88
N ARG A 57 11.11 8.23 -9.68
CA ARG A 57 12.34 9.04 -9.69
C ARG A 57 12.56 9.74 -8.36
N SER A 58 11.54 10.34 -7.77
CA SER A 58 11.64 11.00 -6.46
C SER A 58 11.90 10.01 -5.34
N ILE A 59 11.30 8.82 -5.33
CA ILE A 59 11.62 7.79 -4.32
C ILE A 59 13.09 7.34 -4.42
N LYS A 60 13.65 7.27 -5.64
CA LYS A 60 15.07 6.96 -5.81
C LYS A 60 15.99 8.01 -5.17
N THR A 61 15.60 9.28 -5.14
CA THR A 61 16.39 10.32 -4.47
C THR A 61 16.34 10.22 -2.94
N LEU A 62 15.33 9.53 -2.39
CA LEU A 62 15.19 9.27 -0.95
C LEU A 62 16.05 8.09 -0.45
N LYS A 63 16.56 7.23 -1.35
CA LYS A 63 17.34 6.03 -0.98
C LYS A 63 18.50 6.30 0.00
N PRO A 64 19.31 7.36 -0.15
CA PRO A 64 20.42 7.63 0.76
C PRO A 64 20.00 7.90 2.21
N LEU A 65 18.73 8.24 2.46
CA LEU A 65 18.22 8.49 3.81
C LEU A 65 18.02 7.20 4.62
N GLY A 66 18.01 6.02 3.98
CA GLY A 66 17.84 4.75 4.67
C GLY A 66 16.47 4.55 5.33
N ALA A 67 15.48 5.38 5.00
CA ALA A 67 14.17 5.40 5.66
C ALA A 67 13.17 4.33 5.18
N GLY A 68 13.59 3.42 4.29
CA GLY A 68 12.77 2.27 3.86
C GLY A 68 11.79 2.53 2.71
N TYR A 69 11.87 3.70 2.05
CA TYR A 69 11.07 4.02 0.87
C TYR A 69 11.43 3.14 -0.32
N GLU A 70 10.47 2.34 -0.75
CA GLU A 70 10.66 1.40 -1.86
C GLU A 70 9.39 1.28 -2.70
N VAL A 71 9.57 1.16 -4.02
CA VAL A 71 8.47 0.83 -4.94
C VAL A 71 8.45 -0.70 -5.08
N LEU A 72 7.30 -1.29 -4.77
CA LEU A 72 7.06 -2.72 -4.80
C LEU A 72 6.08 -3.05 -5.92
N ASP A 73 6.30 -4.18 -6.60
CA ASP A 73 5.30 -4.80 -7.46
C ASP A 73 4.60 -5.89 -6.64
N VAL A 74 3.29 -5.76 -6.47
CA VAL A 74 2.49 -6.69 -5.66
C VAL A 74 1.62 -7.61 -6.53
N GLY A 75 1.91 -7.68 -7.83
CA GLY A 75 1.19 -8.51 -8.79
C GLY A 75 0.12 -7.74 -9.57
N ALA A 76 -0.37 -8.38 -10.64
CA ALA A 76 -1.38 -7.82 -11.56
C ALA A 76 -1.00 -6.45 -12.17
N GLY A 77 0.30 -6.10 -12.21
CA GLY A 77 0.81 -4.84 -12.75
C GLY A 77 0.59 -3.62 -11.84
N LYS A 78 0.13 -3.82 -10.59
CA LYS A 78 -0.08 -2.73 -9.63
C LYS A 78 1.19 -2.48 -8.82
N LYS A 79 1.64 -1.22 -8.83
CA LYS A 79 2.79 -0.77 -8.02
C LYS A 79 2.29 -0.18 -6.71
N MET A 80 3.06 -0.40 -5.65
CA MET A 80 2.83 0.20 -4.35
C MET A 80 4.11 0.85 -3.83
N VAL A 81 3.97 1.80 -2.92
CA VAL A 81 5.07 2.42 -2.21
C VAL A 81 5.02 1.99 -0.77
N ARG A 82 6.12 1.43 -0.29
CA ARG A 82 6.34 1.14 1.13
C ARG A 82 7.14 2.28 1.74
N SER A 83 6.73 2.75 2.92
CA SER A 83 7.39 3.85 3.66
C SER A 83 7.97 3.43 5.01
N VAL A 84 7.83 2.15 5.38
CA VAL A 84 8.36 1.57 6.62
C VAL A 84 9.34 0.43 6.27
N PRO A 85 10.53 0.35 6.89
CA PRO A 85 11.50 -0.70 6.63
C PRO A 85 11.06 -2.04 7.24
N LYS A 86 10.09 -2.68 6.60
CA LYS A 86 9.61 -4.03 6.91
C LYS A 86 9.53 -4.84 5.62
N GLN A 87 10.02 -6.07 5.63
CA GLN A 87 9.83 -6.96 4.48
C GLN A 87 8.38 -7.42 4.42
N LEU A 88 7.79 -7.38 3.21
CA LEU A 88 6.57 -8.14 2.95
C LEU A 88 6.98 -9.60 2.78
N ASP A 89 6.37 -10.49 3.57
CA ASP A 89 6.55 -11.92 3.37
C ASP A 89 5.68 -12.42 2.19
N ALA A 90 5.91 -13.67 1.77
CA ALA A 90 5.21 -14.26 0.64
C ALA A 90 3.70 -14.39 0.88
N ASP A 91 3.29 -14.60 2.13
CA ASP A 91 1.88 -14.77 2.49
C ASP A 91 1.16 -13.43 2.41
N GLN A 92 1.80 -12.36 2.90
CA GLN A 92 1.30 -10.99 2.77
C GLN A 92 1.14 -10.55 1.32
N ALA A 93 2.09 -10.89 0.45
CA ALA A 93 1.98 -10.61 -0.97
C ALA A 93 0.76 -11.31 -1.60
N VAL A 94 0.48 -12.56 -1.21
CA VAL A 94 -0.72 -13.29 -1.68
C VAL A 94 -2.01 -12.66 -1.16
N VAL A 95 -2.05 -12.27 0.12
CA VAL A 95 -3.21 -11.58 0.71
C VAL A 95 -3.46 -10.24 0.02
N LEU A 96 -2.41 -9.45 -0.22
CA LEU A 96 -2.50 -8.17 -0.96
C LEU A 96 -3.06 -8.36 -2.37
N ALA A 97 -2.59 -9.38 -3.10
CA ALA A 97 -3.08 -9.66 -4.45
C ALA A 97 -4.58 -10.00 -4.45
N ILE A 98 -5.06 -10.80 -3.49
CA ILE A 98 -6.49 -11.11 -3.34
C ILE A 98 -7.27 -9.85 -2.96
N ALA A 99 -6.79 -9.08 -1.99
CA ALA A 99 -7.43 -7.84 -1.58
C ALA A 99 -7.61 -6.87 -2.77
N GLN A 100 -6.62 -6.79 -3.66
CA GLN A 100 -6.68 -5.92 -4.84
C GLN A 100 -7.74 -6.31 -5.87
N GLU A 101 -8.17 -7.57 -5.88
CA GLU A 101 -9.23 -8.10 -6.75
C GLU A 101 -10.61 -7.89 -6.10
N GLU A 102 -10.69 -8.03 -4.78
CA GLU A 102 -11.92 -7.97 -3.97
C GLU A 102 -12.20 -6.57 -3.39
N GLY A 103 -11.58 -5.52 -3.95
CA GLY A 103 -11.79 -4.12 -3.51
C GLY A 103 -11.29 -3.79 -2.10
N GLY A 104 -10.37 -4.61 -1.56
CA GLY A 104 -9.72 -4.45 -0.27
C GLY A 104 -10.16 -5.48 0.77
N ARG A 105 -11.26 -6.20 0.56
CA ARG A 105 -11.78 -7.21 1.49
C ARG A 105 -11.07 -8.55 1.33
N VAL A 106 -10.73 -9.21 2.43
CA VAL A 106 -10.18 -10.57 2.47
C VAL A 106 -10.75 -11.32 3.66
N SER A 107 -11.06 -12.61 3.50
CA SER A 107 -11.46 -13.51 4.59
C SER A 107 -10.56 -14.74 4.65
N GLU A 108 -10.52 -15.41 5.81
CA GLU A 108 -9.85 -16.72 5.92
C GLU A 108 -10.42 -17.73 4.91
N ALA A 109 -11.75 -17.73 4.74
CA ALA A 109 -12.45 -18.60 3.79
C ALA A 109 -11.99 -18.35 2.34
N ALA A 110 -11.80 -17.09 1.94
CA ALA A 110 -11.30 -16.76 0.61
C ALA A 110 -9.87 -17.30 0.39
N LEU A 111 -8.98 -17.19 1.39
CA LEU A 111 -7.62 -17.73 1.31
C LEU A 111 -7.62 -19.27 1.20
N MET A 112 -8.48 -19.92 1.97
CA MET A 112 -8.64 -21.38 1.91
C MET A 112 -9.16 -21.84 0.54
N GLN A 113 -10.22 -21.21 0.03
CA GLN A 113 -10.86 -21.62 -1.22
C GLN A 113 -10.01 -21.28 -2.46
N ARG A 114 -9.42 -20.08 -2.50
CA ARG A 114 -8.74 -19.57 -3.71
C ARG A 114 -7.26 -19.94 -3.78
N ARG A 115 -6.64 -20.29 -2.65
CA ARG A 115 -5.20 -20.61 -2.56
C ARG A 115 -4.92 -21.96 -1.90
N GLY A 116 -5.94 -22.67 -1.42
CA GLY A 116 -5.78 -23.97 -0.77
C GLY A 116 -5.05 -23.89 0.57
N TRP A 117 -5.09 -22.73 1.24
CA TRP A 117 -4.42 -22.57 2.52
C TRP A 117 -5.12 -23.37 3.62
N THR A 118 -4.33 -23.81 4.62
CA THR A 118 -4.92 -24.31 5.87
C THR A 118 -5.51 -23.14 6.64
N ARG A 119 -6.48 -23.43 7.52
CA ARG A 119 -7.10 -22.40 8.36
C ARG A 119 -6.07 -21.72 9.25
N GLU A 120 -5.15 -22.48 9.83
CA GLU A 120 -4.11 -21.96 10.71
C GLU A 120 -3.18 -21.01 9.99
N ARG A 121 -2.84 -21.29 8.73
CA ARG A 121 -2.00 -20.40 7.91
C ARG A 121 -2.74 -19.11 7.57
N ALA A 122 -4.00 -19.21 7.13
CA ALA A 122 -4.82 -18.04 6.82
C ALA A 122 -4.98 -17.13 8.05
N HIS A 123 -5.31 -17.73 9.20
CA HIS A 123 -5.43 -17.04 10.47
C HIS A 123 -4.12 -16.36 10.89
N ALA A 124 -3.00 -17.07 10.81
CA ALA A 124 -1.69 -16.52 11.17
C ALA A 124 -1.26 -15.37 10.23
N ALA A 125 -1.48 -15.49 8.93
CA ALA A 125 -1.14 -14.46 7.96
C ALA A 125 -1.95 -13.17 8.20
N LEU A 126 -3.28 -13.30 8.35
CA LEU A 126 -4.17 -12.16 8.59
C LEU A 126 -3.94 -11.55 9.98
N GLY A 127 -3.71 -12.37 11.00
CA GLY A 127 -3.35 -11.93 12.35
C GLY A 127 -2.03 -11.16 12.39
N ASN A 128 -1.01 -11.61 11.65
CA ASN A 128 0.26 -10.87 11.51
C ASN A 128 0.06 -9.54 10.79
N MET A 129 -0.71 -9.52 9.69
CA MET A 129 -1.03 -8.28 8.97
C MET A 129 -1.77 -7.28 9.85
N LEU A 130 -2.68 -7.74 10.71
CA LEU A 130 -3.44 -6.91 11.64
C LEU A 130 -2.57 -6.38 12.78
N LEU A 131 -1.98 -7.28 13.57
CA LEU A 131 -1.39 -6.93 14.87
C LEU A 131 0.06 -6.48 14.77
N ARG A 132 0.86 -7.12 13.91
CA ARG A 132 2.29 -6.85 13.79
C ARG A 132 2.55 -5.72 12.80
N ASP A 133 1.82 -5.73 11.69
CA ASP A 133 2.14 -4.89 10.54
C ASP A 133 1.19 -3.71 10.36
N GLY A 134 -0.03 -3.77 10.90
CA GLY A 134 -1.02 -2.71 10.75
C GLY A 134 -1.45 -2.50 9.29
N LEU A 135 -1.32 -3.53 8.46
CA LEU A 135 -1.63 -3.50 7.02
C LEU A 135 -3.10 -3.80 6.72
N CYS A 136 -3.83 -4.35 7.68
CA CYS A 136 -5.26 -4.60 7.56
C CYS A 136 -6.01 -4.24 8.83
N TRP A 137 -7.32 -4.04 8.68
CA TRP A 137 -8.29 -3.82 9.74
C TRP A 137 -9.19 -5.05 9.83
N MET A 138 -9.73 -5.31 11.02
CA MET A 138 -10.68 -6.40 11.23
C MET A 138 -12.09 -5.83 11.33
N ASP A 139 -13.03 -6.50 10.68
CA ASP A 139 -14.44 -6.21 10.69
C ASP A 139 -15.20 -7.47 11.14
N GLU A 140 -15.74 -7.43 12.35
CA GLU A 140 -16.49 -8.53 12.97
C GLU A 140 -17.99 -8.53 12.61
N GLN A 141 -18.39 -7.65 11.69
CA GLN A 141 -19.79 -7.47 11.27
C GLN A 141 -20.00 -7.95 9.82
N ASP A 142 -19.12 -8.80 9.31
CA ASP A 142 -19.21 -9.31 7.95
C ASP A 142 -20.39 -10.28 7.79
N ASP A 143 -21.34 -9.93 6.93
CA ASP A 143 -22.58 -10.70 6.72
C ASP A 143 -22.35 -12.12 6.15
N GLU A 144 -21.22 -12.35 5.47
CA GLU A 144 -20.95 -13.58 4.73
C GLU A 144 -20.18 -14.62 5.57
N HIS A 145 -19.21 -14.16 6.36
CA HIS A 145 -18.27 -15.02 7.09
C HIS A 145 -18.13 -14.68 8.57
N GLY A 146 -18.86 -13.68 9.06
CA GLY A 146 -18.78 -13.17 10.43
C GLY A 146 -17.55 -12.30 10.70
N VAL A 147 -16.39 -12.60 10.10
CA VAL A 147 -15.19 -11.78 10.17
C VAL A 147 -14.58 -11.57 8.79
N ALA A 148 -14.31 -10.32 8.45
CA ALA A 148 -13.53 -9.92 7.28
C ALA A 148 -12.34 -9.05 7.70
N TYR A 149 -11.33 -9.04 6.84
CA TYR A 149 -10.16 -8.19 6.97
C TYR A 149 -10.11 -7.23 5.80
N TRP A 150 -9.96 -5.94 6.09
CA TRP A 150 -9.89 -4.88 5.09
C TRP A 150 -8.46 -4.39 4.96
N VAL A 151 -7.90 -4.43 3.75
CA VAL A 151 -6.53 -3.99 3.45
C VAL A 151 -6.61 -2.58 2.85
N PRO A 152 -6.35 -1.51 3.65
CA PRO A 152 -6.60 -0.12 3.25
C PRO A 152 -5.82 0.31 2.01
N SER A 153 -4.67 -0.30 1.80
CA SER A 153 -3.78 -0.05 0.66
C SER A 153 -4.27 -0.69 -0.65
N ALA A 154 -5.21 -1.63 -0.60
CA ALA A 154 -5.87 -2.23 -1.74
C ALA A 154 -7.29 -1.68 -1.99
N MET A 155 -7.83 -0.90 -1.04
CA MET A 155 -9.13 -0.23 -1.17
C MET A 155 -9.05 0.93 -2.17
N ARG A 156 -10.19 1.20 -2.83
CA ARG A 156 -10.38 2.45 -3.58
C ARG A 156 -11.02 3.47 -2.66
N TRP A 157 -10.37 4.62 -2.52
CA TRP A 157 -10.88 5.73 -1.73
C TRP A 157 -11.57 6.71 -2.67
N ASP A 158 -12.87 6.93 -2.46
CA ASP A 158 -13.63 7.97 -3.15
C ASP A 158 -13.18 9.39 -2.72
#